data_AF-A0A966SFY6-F1
#
_entry.id   AF-A0A966SFY6-F1
#
_cell.length_a   1.000
_cell.length_b   1.000
_cell.length_c   1.000
_cell.angle_alpha   90.00
_cell.angle_beta   90.00
_cell.angle_gamma   90.00
#
_symmetry.space_group_name_H-M   'P 1'
#
loop_
_entity.id
_entity.type
_entity.pdbx_description
1 polymer ?
#
loop_
_entity_poly.entity_id
_entity_poly.type
_entity_poly.pdbx_seq_one_letter_code
_entity_poly.pdbx_strand_id
1 'polypeptide(L)'
;MAPGAASGTRDLRRVELVSGTPVLSYDATDKAGIYEVSIADPPTVLKFAVQPDPSESSMAELPAEEVTALGLVAAVQRWHPTLNLREWVEKARVGAEFWLPILIAVLALAALETFLAQYFSRAK
;
A
#
# COMPACT_ATOMS: atom_id res chain seq x y z
N MET A 1 23.64 19.13 -29.04
CA MET A 1 24.34 18.19 -28.16
C MET A 1 23.37 17.85 -27.03
N ALA A 2 22.71 16.70 -27.11
CA ALA A 2 21.70 16.29 -26.13
C ALA A 2 22.36 15.42 -25.03
N PRO A 3 22.09 15.66 -23.74
CA PRO A 3 22.55 14.80 -22.67
C PRO A 3 21.65 13.56 -22.60
N GLY A 4 22.22 12.36 -22.70
CA GLY A 4 21.45 11.11 -22.62
C GLY A 4 21.98 9.93 -23.42
N ALA A 5 23.11 10.07 -24.11
CA ALA A 5 23.81 8.91 -24.67
C ALA A 5 24.51 8.15 -23.53
N ALA A 6 23.77 7.32 -22.80
CA ALA A 6 24.35 6.32 -21.93
C ALA A 6 24.96 5.23 -22.81
N SER A 7 26.27 5.35 -23.03
CA SER A 7 27.14 4.30 -23.54
C SER A 7 26.81 2.97 -22.89
N GLY A 8 26.80 1.91 -23.71
CA GLY A 8 26.34 0.57 -23.36
C GLY A 8 26.89 0.08 -22.02
N THR A 9 26.01 0.05 -21.04
CA THR A 9 26.29 -0.57 -19.75
C THR A 9 26.13 -2.09 -19.90
N ARG A 10 27.16 -2.76 -20.41
CA ARG A 10 27.40 -4.16 -20.05
C ARG A 10 27.87 -4.18 -18.59
N ASP A 11 26.96 -3.87 -17.67
CA ASP A 11 27.26 -3.91 -16.24
C ASP A 11 27.63 -5.35 -15.87
N LEU A 12 28.74 -5.48 -15.16
CA LEU A 12 29.31 -6.73 -14.68
C LEU A 12 28.23 -7.60 -14.03
N ARG A 13 27.83 -8.66 -14.75
CA ARG A 13 27.00 -9.74 -14.21
C ARG A 13 27.94 -10.80 -13.70
N ARG A 14 28.24 -10.78 -12.41
CA ARG A 14 28.91 -11.94 -11.82
C ARG A 14 27.85 -12.97 -11.46
N VAL A 15 27.85 -14.06 -12.23
CA VAL A 15 27.07 -15.26 -11.92
C VAL A 15 28.02 -16.18 -11.16
N GLU A 16 27.77 -16.36 -9.87
CA GLU A 16 28.53 -17.30 -9.03
C GLU A 16 27.63 -18.44 -8.56
N LEU A 17 28.22 -19.60 -8.33
CA LEU A 17 27.55 -20.70 -7.63
C LEU A 17 27.84 -20.56 -6.15
N VAL A 18 26.87 -20.08 -5.39
CA VAL A 18 26.96 -20.00 -3.92
C VAL A 18 26.20 -21.20 -3.35
N SER A 19 26.93 -22.11 -2.70
CA SER A 19 26.35 -23.32 -2.09
C SER A 19 25.50 -24.16 -3.06
N GLY A 20 25.92 -24.26 -4.33
CA GLY A 20 25.21 -25.02 -5.37
C GLY A 20 24.02 -24.29 -5.99
N THR A 21 23.74 -23.04 -5.59
CA THR A 21 22.69 -22.20 -6.18
C THR A 21 23.32 -21.11 -7.05
N PRO A 22 22.85 -20.92 -8.30
CA PRO A 22 23.31 -19.82 -9.15
C PRO A 22 22.80 -18.50 -8.58
N VAL A 23 23.72 -17.60 -8.24
CA VAL A 23 23.45 -16.26 -7.71
C VAL A 23 23.90 -15.24 -8.74
N LEU A 24 22.98 -14.34 -9.10
CA LEU A 24 23.27 -13.15 -9.87
C LEU A 24 23.47 -11.98 -8.91
N SER A 25 24.63 -11.34 -8.97
CA SER A 25 24.95 -10.12 -8.21
C SER A 25 24.94 -8.90 -9.11
N TYR A 26 24.47 -7.77 -8.58
CA TYR A 26 24.46 -6.46 -9.24
C TYR A 26 24.77 -5.39 -8.20
N ASP A 27 25.92 -4.72 -8.37
CA ASP A 27 26.47 -3.83 -7.34
C ASP A 27 26.11 -2.35 -7.54
N ALA A 28 25.64 -1.95 -8.73
CA ALA A 28 25.30 -0.55 -9.04
C ALA A 28 23.90 -0.17 -8.52
N THR A 29 23.72 -0.29 -7.21
CA THR A 29 22.47 -0.09 -6.46
C THR A 29 22.36 1.30 -5.82
N ASP A 30 23.14 2.28 -6.30
CA ASP A 30 23.20 3.65 -5.76
C ASP A 30 21.88 4.43 -5.84
N LYS A 31 20.91 3.94 -6.62
CA LYS A 31 19.59 4.56 -6.77
C LYS A 31 18.52 3.67 -6.15
N ALA A 32 17.73 4.23 -5.25
CA ALA A 32 16.56 3.55 -4.73
C ALA A 32 15.52 3.34 -5.85
N GLY A 33 14.85 2.18 -5.84
CA GLY A 33 13.77 1.91 -6.80
C GLY A 33 13.54 0.43 -7.07
N ILE A 34 12.73 0.17 -8.10
CA ILE A 34 12.46 -1.18 -8.60
C ILE A 34 13.40 -1.46 -9.77
N TYR A 35 14.17 -2.54 -9.62
CA TYR A 35 15.07 -3.04 -10.64
C TYR A 35 14.45 -4.26 -11.31
N GLU A 36 14.78 -4.44 -12.59
CA GLU A 36 14.30 -5.55 -13.39
C GLU A 36 15.47 -6.31 -14.02
N VAL A 37 15.45 -7.63 -13.88
CA VAL A 37 16.39 -8.55 -14.52
C VAL A 37 15.64 -9.41 -15.52
N SER A 38 16.01 -9.28 -16.78
CA SER A 38 15.52 -10.12 -17.87
C SER A 38 16.51 -11.25 -18.17
N ILE A 39 16.08 -12.49 -17.98
CA ILE A 39 16.78 -13.72 -18.37
C ILE A 39 16.17 -14.19 -19.70
N ALA A 40 17.01 -14.48 -20.69
CA ALA A 40 16.55 -14.80 -22.04
C ALA A 40 16.04 -16.24 -22.20
N ASP A 41 16.63 -17.20 -21.47
CA ASP A 41 16.31 -18.62 -21.63
C ASP A 41 16.38 -19.38 -20.29
N PRO A 42 15.24 -19.89 -19.76
CA PRO A 42 13.88 -19.57 -20.21
C PRO A 42 13.55 -18.08 -19.95
N PRO A 43 12.72 -17.44 -20.79
CA PRO A 43 12.31 -16.05 -20.62
C PRO A 43 11.74 -15.80 -19.21
N THR A 44 12.51 -15.10 -18.37
CA THR A 44 12.14 -14.84 -16.98
C THR A 44 12.43 -13.39 -16.64
N VAL A 45 11.45 -12.70 -16.07
CA VAL A 45 11.60 -11.32 -15.60
C VAL A 45 11.51 -11.32 -14.08
N LEU A 46 12.59 -10.96 -13.42
CA LEU A 46 12.67 -10.85 -11.98
C LEU A 46 12.68 -9.36 -11.59
N LYS A 47 11.82 -8.98 -10.66
CA LYS A 47 11.77 -7.62 -10.10
C LYS A 47 12.19 -7.66 -8.65
N PHE A 48 13.01 -6.71 -8.24
CA PHE A 48 13.43 -6.56 -6.86
C PHE A 48 13.54 -5.08 -6.48
N ALA A 49 13.34 -4.79 -5.20
CA ALA A 49 13.49 -3.45 -4.66
C ALA A 49 14.93 -3.23 -4.19
N VAL A 50 15.41 -2.01 -4.39
CA VAL A 50 16.73 -1.55 -3.96
C VAL A 50 16.55 -0.31 -3.11
N GLN A 51 17.24 -0.28 -1.97
CA GLN A 51 17.39 0.88 -1.11
C GLN A 51 18.87 0.93 -0.63
N PRO A 52 19.70 1.84 -1.18
CA PRO A 52 21.12 1.94 -0.83
C PRO A 52 21.38 2.34 0.62
N ASP A 53 20.51 3.15 1.23
CA ASP A 53 20.69 3.62 2.61
C ASP A 53 19.66 2.98 3.57
N PRO A 54 20.08 2.00 4.39
CA PRO A 54 19.18 1.37 5.35
C PRO A 54 18.76 2.30 6.49
N SER A 55 19.46 3.42 6.71
CA SER A 55 19.09 4.41 7.73
C SER A 55 17.89 5.25 7.30
N GLU A 56 17.66 5.43 6.00
CA GLU A 56 16.46 6.07 5.47
C GLU A 56 15.28 5.10 5.43
N SER A 57 15.50 3.87 4.96
CA SER A 57 14.47 2.82 4.95
C SER A 57 15.11 1.44 4.93
N SER A 58 14.87 0.64 5.97
CA SER A 58 15.33 -0.74 5.99
C SER A 58 14.37 -1.65 5.22
N MET A 59 14.90 -2.49 4.34
CA MET A 59 14.16 -3.59 3.70
C MET A 59 14.20 -4.88 4.54
N ALA A 60 14.79 -4.84 5.73
CA ALA A 60 14.83 -5.99 6.63
C ALA A 60 13.42 -6.38 7.05
N GLU A 61 13.19 -7.69 7.24
CA GLU A 61 11.91 -8.16 7.73
C GLU A 61 11.72 -7.73 9.19
N LEU A 62 10.56 -7.13 9.47
CA LEU A 62 10.17 -6.75 10.83
C LEU A 62 9.97 -8.01 11.69
N PRO A 63 10.57 -8.07 12.90
CA PRO A 63 10.39 -9.19 13.80
C PRO A 63 8.93 -9.28 14.27
N ALA A 64 8.49 -10.50 14.59
CA ALA A 64 7.09 -10.78 14.93
C ALA A 64 6.58 -9.92 16.10
N GLU A 65 7.43 -9.68 17.11
CA GLU A 65 7.11 -8.89 18.30
C GLU A 65 6.78 -7.44 17.94
N GLU A 66 7.54 -6.82 17.03
CA GLU A 66 7.29 -5.45 16.56
C GLU A 66 5.99 -5.37 15.75
N VAL A 67 5.73 -6.36 14.90
CA VAL A 67 4.46 -6.43 14.15
C VAL A 67 3.27 -6.56 15.10
N THR A 68 3.38 -7.35 16.16
CA THR A 68 2.34 -7.47 17.19
C THR A 68 2.15 -6.14 17.92
N ALA A 69 3.23 -5.44 18.28
CA ALA A 69 3.15 -4.13 18.92
C ALA A 69 2.46 -3.08 18.04
N LEU A 70 2.76 -3.05 16.74
CA LEU A 70 2.06 -2.20 15.76
C LEU A 70 0.57 -2.52 15.69
N GLY A 71 0.20 -3.79 15.81
CA GLY A 71 -1.18 -4.26 15.84
C GLY A 71 -2.02 -3.71 17.00
N LEU A 72 -1.38 -3.21 18.08
CA LEU A 72 -2.09 -2.59 19.21
C LEU A 72 -2.62 -1.19 18.89
N VAL A 73 -1.99 -0.49 17.94
CA VAL A 73 -2.30 0.91 17.62
C VAL A 73 -2.82 1.10 16.20
N ALA A 74 -2.62 0.12 15.32
CA ALA A 74 -3.02 0.19 13.92
C ALA A 74 -3.44 -1.18 13.37
N ALA A 75 -4.29 -1.18 12.34
CA ALA A 75 -4.57 -2.39 11.59
C ALA A 75 -3.38 -2.70 10.66
N VAL A 76 -2.59 -3.70 11.01
CA VAL A 76 -1.42 -4.14 10.23
C VAL A 76 -1.83 -5.23 9.24
N GLN A 77 -1.50 -5.05 7.97
CA GLN A 77 -1.68 -6.07 6.93
C GLN A 77 -0.35 -6.40 6.27
N ARG A 78 -0.01 -7.69 6.23
CA ARG A 78 1.17 -8.17 5.49
C ARG A 78 0.81 -8.28 4.01
N TRP A 79 1.63 -7.67 3.16
CA TRP A 79 1.44 -7.74 1.72
C TRP A 79 1.60 -9.18 1.22
N HIS A 80 0.67 -9.64 0.40
CA HIS A 80 0.75 -10.88 -0.36
C HIS A 80 0.13 -10.68 -1.75
N PRO A 81 0.52 -11.45 -2.78
CA PRO A 81 0.08 -11.21 -4.16
C PRO A 81 -1.43 -11.27 -4.38
N THR A 82 -2.14 -12.01 -3.53
CA THR A 82 -3.60 -12.17 -3.57
C THR A 82 -4.35 -11.14 -2.72
N LEU A 83 -3.67 -10.17 -2.12
CA LEU A 83 -4.27 -9.16 -1.24
C LEU A 83 -5.02 -8.13 -2.09
N ASN A 84 -6.34 -8.09 -1.98
CA ASN A 84 -7.15 -7.04 -2.61
C ASN A 84 -7.29 -5.82 -1.68
N LEU A 85 -6.37 -4.86 -1.81
CA LEU A 85 -6.35 -3.62 -1.03
C LEU A 85 -7.68 -2.84 -1.14
N ARG A 86 -8.34 -2.88 -2.31
CA ARG A 86 -9.58 -2.14 -2.54
C ARG A 86 -10.70 -2.64 -1.65
N GLU A 87 -10.96 -3.94 -1.67
CA GLU A 87 -12.01 -4.57 -0.85
C GLU A 87 -11.75 -4.33 0.64
N TRP A 88 -10.48 -4.37 1.06
CA TRP A 88 -10.11 -4.13 2.45
C TRP A 88 -10.38 -2.68 2.88
N VAL A 89 -10.01 -1.69 2.04
CA VAL A 89 -10.27 -0.27 2.31
C VAL A 89 -11.78 0.02 2.30
N GLU A 90 -12.53 -0.57 1.37
CA GLU A 90 -13.99 -0.43 1.31
C GLU A 90 -14.66 -1.01 2.56
N LYS A 91 -14.23 -2.20 3.01
CA LYS A 91 -14.71 -2.80 4.26
C LYS A 91 -14.36 -1.95 5.50
N ALA A 92 -13.18 -1.35 5.54
CA ALA A 92 -12.78 -0.46 6.63
C ALA A 92 -13.59 0.85 6.67
N ARG A 93 -14.20 1.26 5.55
CA ARG A 93 -15.10 2.42 5.48
C ARG A 93 -16.52 2.12 5.93
N VAL A 94 -16.85 0.87 6.27
CA VAL A 94 -18.15 0.50 6.84
C VAL A 94 -18.32 1.21 8.18
N GLY A 95 -19.20 2.21 8.21
CA GLY A 95 -19.31 3.18 9.31
C GLY A 95 -19.47 4.62 8.78
N ALA A 96 -18.76 4.95 7.70
CA ALA A 96 -18.96 6.20 6.98
C ALA A 96 -20.33 6.26 6.30
N GLU A 97 -20.99 5.11 6.05
CA GLU A 97 -22.25 4.98 5.30
C GLU A 97 -23.51 5.34 6.12
N PHE A 98 -23.43 5.32 7.46
CA PHE A 98 -24.59 5.61 8.31
C PHE A 98 -24.99 7.09 8.38
N TRP A 99 -24.15 7.98 7.84
CA TRP A 99 -24.44 9.41 7.82
C TRP A 99 -25.77 9.74 7.11
N LEU A 100 -26.09 9.02 6.03
CA LEU A 100 -27.29 9.28 5.23
C LEU A 100 -28.57 8.83 5.98
N PRO A 101 -28.66 7.59 6.53
CA PRO A 101 -29.76 7.22 7.43
C PRO A 101 -29.92 8.16 8.63
N ILE A 102 -28.83 8.56 9.28
CA ILE A 102 -28.86 9.49 10.42
C ILE A 102 -29.40 10.86 10.00
N LEU A 103 -28.93 11.39 8.86
CA LEU A 103 -29.40 12.67 8.32
C LEU A 103 -30.91 12.62 8.03
N ILE A 104 -31.40 11.53 7.43
CA ILE A 104 -32.83 11.34 7.17
C ILE A 104 -33.62 11.29 8.48
N ALA A 105 -33.13 10.57 9.50
CA ALA A 105 -33.78 10.50 10.80
C ALA A 105 -33.87 11.88 11.47
N VAL A 106 -32.79 12.68 11.42
CA VAL A 106 -32.77 14.06 11.95
C VAL A 106 -33.75 14.95 11.19
N LEU A 107 -33.79 14.87 9.85
CA LEU A 107 -34.75 15.62 9.03
C LEU A 107 -36.20 15.24 9.34
N ALA A 108 -36.49 13.95 9.54
CA ALA A 108 -37.82 13.47 9.90
C ALA A 108 -38.26 14.01 11.27
N LEU A 109 -37.36 14.00 12.27
CA LEU A 109 -37.62 14.58 13.58
C LEU A 109 -37.89 16.09 13.49
N ALA A 110 -37.07 16.84 12.76
CA ALA A 110 -37.27 18.28 12.57
C ALA A 110 -38.59 18.61 11.86
N ALA A 111 -38.97 17.83 10.85
CA ALA A 111 -40.26 17.98 10.17
C ALA A 111 -41.44 17.69 11.11
N LEU A 112 -41.32 16.66 11.94
CA LEU A 112 -42.34 16.30 12.93
C LEU A 112 -42.48 17.39 14.00
N GLU A 113 -41.36 17.92 14.52
CA GLU A 113 -41.37 19.04 15.47
C GLU A 113 -42.03 20.28 14.86
N THR A 114 -41.69 20.62 13.61
CA THR A 114 -42.29 21.76 12.92
C THR A 114 -43.80 21.57 12.75
N PHE A 115 -44.23 20.36 12.37
CA PHE A 115 -45.65 20.04 12.23
C PHE A 115 -46.40 20.12 13.57
N LEU A 116 -45.85 19.53 14.63
CA LEU A 116 -46.43 19.59 15.97
C LEU A 116 -46.50 21.03 16.48
N ALA A 117 -45.44 21.82 16.30
CA ALA A 117 -45.41 23.23 16.66
C ALA A 117 -46.50 24.03 15.92
N GLN A 118 -46.67 23.81 14.62
CA GLN A 118 -47.74 24.46 13.84
C GLN A 118 -49.14 24.02 14.29
N TYR A 119 -49.35 22.73 14.56
CA TYR A 119 -50.63 22.19 15.00
C TYR A 119 -51.03 22.74 16.38
N PHE A 120 -50.11 22.73 17.35
CA PHE A 120 -50.37 23.29 18.69
C PHE A 120 -50.42 24.81 18.70
N SER A 121 -49.67 25.50 17.83
CA SER A 121 -49.77 26.96 17.70
C SER A 121 -51.09 27.44 17.08
N ARG A 122 -51.84 26.57 16.40
CA ARG A 122 -53.18 26.86 15.88
C ARG A 122 -54.30 26.70 16.92
N ALA A 123 -54.00 26.15 18.10
CA ALA A 123 -54.94 26.08 19.21
C ALA A 123 -54.93 27.39 20.01
N LYS A 124 -55.52 28.44 19.44
CA LYS A 124 -56.11 29.57 20.17
C LYS A 124 -57.13 30.31 19.34
#